data_AF-A0A815C101-F1
#
_entry.id   AF-A0A815C101-F1
#
_cell.length_a   1.000
_cell.length_b   1.000
_cell.length_c   1.000
_cell.angle_alpha   90.00
_cell.angle_beta   90.00
_cell.angle_gamma   90.00
#
_symmetry.space_group_name_H-M   'P 1'
#
loop_
_entity.id
_entity.type
_entity.pdbx_description
1 polymer ?
#
loop_
_entity_poly.entity_id
_entity_poly.type
_entity_poly.pdbx_seq_one_letter_code
_entity_poly.pdbx_strand_id
1 'polypeptide(L)'
;KDVYRSLKEEIGDYVTLTDLGYVMRRMGNLDTAEQLHLKCLTKLNITDDENISICYENLGIVSADKGDSDKPLTLINDSIKIKLKSSMSYT
;
A
#
# COMPACT_ATOMS: atom_id res chain seq x y z
N LYS A 1 9.78 -23.40 -4.90
CA LYS A 1 9.81 -22.19 -4.03
C LYS A 1 10.02 -20.91 -4.86
N ASP A 2 9.79 -21.00 -6.17
CA ASP A 2 10.44 -20.12 -7.14
C ASP A 2 9.47 -19.11 -7.73
N VAL A 3 8.17 -19.43 -7.80
CA VAL A 3 7.12 -18.49 -8.26
C VAL A 3 7.12 -17.20 -7.46
N TYR A 4 7.31 -17.26 -6.15
CA TYR A 4 7.38 -16.09 -5.27
C TYR A 4 8.64 -15.23 -5.53
N ARG A 5 9.74 -15.88 -5.91
CA ARG A 5 11.04 -15.24 -6.16
C ARG A 5 11.06 -14.61 -7.56
N SER A 6 10.47 -15.30 -8.54
CA SER A 6 10.24 -14.82 -9.90
C SER A 6 9.25 -13.67 -9.92
N LEU A 7 8.14 -13.74 -9.16
CA LEU A 7 7.24 -12.60 -8.99
C LEU A 7 8.04 -11.42 -8.46
N LYS A 8 8.82 -11.58 -7.37
CA LYS A 8 9.64 -10.52 -6.74
C LYS A 8 10.54 -9.74 -7.71
N GLU A 9 10.99 -10.37 -8.79
CA GLU A 9 11.88 -9.80 -9.80
C GLU A 9 11.12 -9.18 -10.99
N GLU A 10 9.87 -9.58 -11.24
CA GLU A 10 8.99 -9.07 -12.31
C GLU A 10 7.97 -8.01 -11.82
N ILE A 11 8.08 -7.54 -10.57
CA ILE A 11 7.14 -6.57 -9.95
C ILE A 11 7.46 -5.11 -10.30
N GLY A 12 7.25 -4.74 -11.56
CA GLY A 12 7.33 -3.34 -11.99
C GLY A 12 6.11 -2.50 -11.63
N ASP A 13 4.95 -3.11 -11.45
CA ASP A 13 3.65 -2.42 -11.40
C ASP A 13 3.04 -2.37 -9.99
N TYR A 14 2.35 -1.26 -9.68
CA TYR A 14 1.73 -1.01 -8.38
C TYR A 14 0.65 -2.05 -8.06
N VAL A 15 -0.12 -2.49 -9.07
CA VAL A 15 -1.18 -3.50 -8.91
C VAL A 15 -0.61 -4.77 -8.30
N THR A 16 0.45 -5.29 -8.90
CA THR A 16 1.10 -6.53 -8.45
C THR A 16 1.73 -6.40 -7.07
N LEU A 17 2.29 -5.23 -6.73
CA LEU A 17 2.81 -4.96 -5.38
C LEU A 17 1.69 -4.96 -4.34
N THR A 18 0.53 -4.41 -4.70
CA THR A 18 -0.63 -4.30 -3.81
C THR A 18 -1.27 -5.68 -3.59
N ASP A 19 -1.45 -6.46 -4.64
CA ASP A 19 -2.00 -7.82 -4.57
C ASP A 19 -1.08 -8.76 -3.77
N LEU A 20 0.23 -8.67 -3.99
CA LEU A 20 1.19 -9.46 -3.22
C LEU A 20 1.17 -9.04 -1.74
N GLY A 21 1.10 -7.73 -1.45
CA GLY A 21 0.96 -7.22 -0.09
C GLY A 21 -0.29 -7.77 0.61
N TYR A 22 -1.43 -7.80 -0.10
CA TYR A 22 -2.66 -8.41 0.38
C TYR A 22 -2.50 -9.90 0.70
N VAL A 23 -1.88 -10.68 -0.19
CA VAL A 23 -1.63 -12.11 0.03
C VAL A 23 -0.73 -12.33 1.24
N MET A 24 0.34 -11.56 1.38
CA MET A 24 1.24 -11.65 2.55
C MET A 24 0.53 -11.37 3.85
N ARG A 25 -0.34 -10.35 3.87
CA ARG A 25 -1.18 -10.02 5.03
C ARG A 25 -2.08 -11.20 5.39
N ARG A 26 -2.74 -11.82 4.41
CA ARG A 26 -3.60 -12.99 4.60
C ARG A 26 -2.83 -14.22 5.10
N MET A 27 -1.53 -14.31 4.83
CA MET A 27 -0.63 -15.33 5.35
C MET A 27 -0.07 -15.00 6.75
N GLY A 28 -0.43 -13.85 7.34
CA GLY A 28 0.10 -13.37 8.62
C GLY A 28 1.51 -12.75 8.54
N ASN A 29 2.06 -12.62 7.34
CA ASN A 29 3.38 -12.02 7.13
C ASN A 29 3.25 -10.48 6.99
N LEU A 30 2.90 -9.85 8.10
CA LEU A 30 2.56 -8.43 8.15
C LEU A 30 3.76 -7.51 7.85
N ASP A 31 4.98 -7.91 8.21
CA ASP A 31 6.20 -7.14 7.88
C ASP A 31 6.48 -7.12 6.38
N THR A 32 6.29 -8.25 5.71
CA THR A 32 6.45 -8.31 4.25
C THR A 32 5.32 -7.56 3.55
N ALA A 33 4.10 -7.63 4.06
CA ALA A 33 2.97 -6.86 3.53
C ALA A 33 3.23 -5.34 3.60
N GLU A 34 3.72 -4.83 4.74
CA GLU A 34 4.07 -3.41 4.90
C GLU A 34 5.15 -2.99 3.89
N GLN A 35 6.23 -3.77 3.74
CA GLN A 35 7.30 -3.45 2.80
C GLN A 35 6.83 -3.40 1.34
N LEU A 36 5.89 -4.27 0.96
CA LEU A 36 5.35 -4.30 -0.40
C LEU A 36 4.47 -3.09 -0.70
N HIS A 37 3.62 -2.66 0.24
CA HIS A 37 2.82 -1.45 0.05
C HIS A 37 3.67 -0.17 0.12
N LEU A 38 4.73 -0.13 0.93
CA LEU A 38 5.71 0.96 0.87
C LEU A 38 6.45 0.99 -0.48
N LYS A 39 6.84 -0.18 -1.01
CA LYS A 39 7.45 -0.28 -2.34
C LYS A 39 6.48 0.15 -3.44
N CYS A 40 5.18 -0.14 -3.31
CA CYS A 40 4.14 0.40 -4.21
C CYS A 40 4.21 1.92 -4.26
N LEU A 41 4.23 2.60 -3.11
CA LEU A 41 4.30 4.07 -3.05
C LEU A 41 5.56 4.63 -3.73
N THR A 42 6.69 3.93 -3.69
CA THR A 42 7.92 4.36 -4.41
C THR A 42 7.85 4.22 -5.93
N LYS A 43 6.89 3.46 -6.45
CA LYS A 43 6.69 3.21 -7.89
C LYS A 43 5.61 4.09 -8.49
N LEU A 44 4.75 4.68 -7.66
CA LEU A 44 3.69 5.56 -8.09
C LEU A 44 4.21 6.98 -8.34
N ASN A 45 3.68 7.62 -9.38
CA ASN A 45 3.92 9.03 -9.63
C ASN A 45 3.09 9.87 -8.66
N ILE A 46 3.58 11.08 -8.33
CA ILE A 46 2.91 12.01 -7.40
C ILE A 46 1.51 12.42 -7.89
N THR A 47 1.23 12.27 -9.20
CA THR A 47 -0.08 12.57 -9.79
C THR A 47 -1.07 11.40 -9.75
N ASP A 48 -0.64 10.23 -9.26
CA ASP A 48 -1.46 9.01 -9.21
C ASP A 48 -2.15 8.86 -7.84
N ASP A 49 -2.96 9.86 -7.50
CA ASP A 49 -3.58 10.01 -6.19
C ASP A 49 -4.46 8.81 -5.79
N GLU A 50 -5.13 8.18 -6.77
CA GLU A 50 -6.01 7.03 -6.54
C GLU A 50 -5.21 5.79 -6.11
N ASN A 51 -4.15 5.46 -6.86
CA ASN A 51 -3.31 4.31 -6.53
C ASN A 51 -2.50 4.55 -5.25
N ILE A 52 -2.09 5.81 -5.01
CA ILE A 52 -1.45 6.20 -3.76
C ILE A 52 -2.40 5.96 -2.58
N SER A 53 -3.67 6.35 -2.72
CA SER A 53 -4.69 6.13 -1.69
C SER A 53 -4.88 4.65 -1.39
N ILE A 54 -4.92 3.79 -2.41
CA ILE A 54 -5.07 2.34 -2.23
C ILE A 54 -3.87 1.75 -1.46
N CYS A 55 -2.64 2.18 -1.77
CA CYS A 55 -1.46 1.69 -1.07
C CYS A 55 -1.40 2.18 0.39
N TYR A 56 -1.85 3.39 0.70
CA TYR A 56 -1.98 3.85 2.09
C TYR A 56 -3.11 3.16 2.87
N GLU A 57 -4.26 2.90 2.24
CA GLU A 57 -5.36 2.15 2.87
C GLU A 57 -4.89 0.77 3.32
N ASN A 58 -4.21 0.04 2.42
CA ASN A 58 -3.67 -1.27 2.75
C ASN A 58 -2.59 -1.23 3.84
N LEU A 59 -1.74 -0.18 3.87
CA LEU A 59 -0.80 0.04 4.97
C LEU A 59 -1.51 0.28 6.30
N GLY A 60 -2.60 1.04 6.30
CA GLY A 60 -3.44 1.23 7.48
C GLY A 60 -3.97 -0.08 8.02
N ILE A 61 -4.50 -0.95 7.14
CA ILE A 61 -5.01 -2.25 7.57
C ILE A 61 -3.88 -3.16 8.08
N VAL A 62 -2.74 -3.22 7.39
CA VAL A 62 -1.58 -4.00 7.85
C VAL A 62 -1.10 -3.51 9.22
N SER A 63 -1.08 -2.20 9.45
CA SER A 63 -0.69 -1.63 10.73
C SER A 63 -1.70 -1.94 11.84
N ALA A 64 -3.00 -1.95 11.54
CA ALA A 64 -4.04 -2.37 12.48
C ALA A 64 -3.90 -3.86 12.82
N ASP A 65 -3.62 -4.72 11.84
CA ASP A 65 -3.37 -6.15 12.04
C ASP A 65 -2.12 -6.42 12.89
N LYS A 66 -1.13 -5.51 12.88
CA LYS A 66 0.05 -5.57 13.77
C LYS A 66 -0.23 -5.16 15.21
N GLY A 67 -1.41 -4.61 15.50
CA GLY A 67 -1.76 -4.05 16.80
C GLY A 67 -1.09 -2.71 17.10
N ASP A 68 -0.43 -2.11 16.10
CA ASP A 68 0.20 -0.80 16.22
C ASP A 68 -0.92 0.23 16.02
N SER A 69 -1.46 0.78 17.11
CA SER A 69 -2.76 1.49 17.07
C SER A 69 -2.65 2.93 16.54
N ASP A 70 -1.47 3.54 16.64
CA ASP A 70 -1.26 4.97 16.33
C ASP A 70 -0.87 5.21 14.87
N LYS A 71 -0.02 4.34 14.31
CA LYS A 71 0.49 4.42 12.93
C LYS A 71 -0.58 4.27 11.81
N PRO A 72 -1.64 3.43 11.95
CA PRO A 72 -2.71 3.29 10.96
C PRO A 72 -3.48 4.58 10.77
N LEU A 73 -3.79 5.28 11.87
CA LEU A 73 -4.58 6.50 11.86
C LEU A 73 -3.84 7.63 11.13
N THR A 74 -2.53 7.75 11.33
CA THR A 74 -1.71 8.71 10.59
C THR A 74 -1.69 8.40 9.09
N LEU A 75 -1.46 7.14 8.72
CA LEU A 75 -1.40 6.70 7.31
C LEU A 75 -2.74 6.86 6.60
N ILE A 76 -3.85 6.49 7.26
CA ILE A 76 -5.21 6.69 6.74
C ILE A 76 -5.52 8.18 6.61
N ASN A 77 -5.15 9.01 7.58
CA ASN A 77 -5.35 10.46 7.49
C ASN A 77 -4.57 11.08 6.33
N ASP A 78 -3.34 10.63 6.08
CA ASP A 78 -2.55 11.13 4.95
C ASP A 78 -3.12 10.65 3.60
N SER A 79 -3.62 9.42 3.53
CA SER A 79 -4.39 8.91 2.38
C SER A 79 -5.62 9.79 2.08
N ILE A 80 -6.40 10.10 3.12
CA ILE A 80 -7.62 10.89 3.01
C ILE A 80 -7.28 12.31 2.55
N LYS A 81 -6.19 12.92 3.06
CA LYS A 81 -5.75 14.25 2.60
C LYS A 81 -5.37 14.25 1.12
N ILE A 82 -4.73 13.20 0.62
CA ILE A 82 -4.39 13.08 -0.81
C ILE A 82 -5.67 12.95 -1.63
N LYS A 83 -6.58 12.05 -1.24
CA LYS A 83 -7.89 11.88 -1.90
C LYS A 83 -8.72 13.16 -1.92
N LEU A 84 -8.74 13.91 -0.82
CA LEU A 84 -9.45 15.17 -0.70
C LEU A 84 -8.84 16.27 -1.57
N LYS A 85 -7.49 16.40 -1.59
CA LYS A 85 -6.80 17.33 -2.49
C LYS A 85 -7.11 17.03 -3.95
N SER A 86 -7.07 15.75 -4.34
CA SER A 86 -7.46 15.31 -5.67
C SER A 86 -8.90 15.74 -6.00
N SER A 87 -9.85 15.46 -5.10
CA SER A 87 -11.26 15.82 -5.31
C SER A 87 -11.53 17.32 -5.41
N MET A 88 -10.74 18.17 -4.74
CA MET A 88 -10.89 19.63 -4.79
C MET A 88 -10.14 20.29 -5.95
N SER A 89 -9.20 19.59 -6.61
CA SER A 89 -8.52 20.10 -7.81
C SER A 89 -9.35 19.95 -9.09
N TYR A 90 -10.48 19.22 -9.06
CA TYR A 90 -11.39 19.03 -10.20
C TYR A 90 -12.67 19.89 -10.16
N THR A 91 -12.82 20.81 -9.20
CA THR A 91 -13.91 21.80 -9.11
C THR A 91 -13.42 23.20 -9.37
#